data_AF-A0A4Z2C4T7-F1
#
_entry.id   AF-A0A4Z2C4T7-F1
#
_cell.length_a   1.000
_cell.length_b   1.000
_cell.length_c   1.000
_cell.angle_alpha   90.00
_cell.angle_beta   90.00
_cell.angle_gamma   90.00
#
_symmetry.space_group_name_H-M   'P 1'
#
loop_
_entity.id
_entity.type
_entity.pdbx_description
1 polymer ?
#
loop_
_entity_poly.entity_id
_entity_poly.type
_entity_poly.pdbx_seq_one_letter_code
_entity_poly.pdbx_strand_id
1 'polypeptide(L)'
;MGIKKITIFLLVLSLCLEGALSKEKGTKKGKKKGKQVYCPSQLSSEDLARVPANSTSNILNRLLVSYDPRIRPNFKGTPVEDRVNIFINSFGSIQETTMDYRVNIFLRQRWNDPRLKLPPDFKSDSLTVDPKMFKCLWKPDLFFANEKSANFHDVTQENILLFIFRNGDVLISMRLSVTLSCPLDLTLFPMDTQRCKMQLESFGYTTDDLQFMWQTGDPVQMDEIALPQFDIRQEDIDYGNCTKYYAGTGYYTCVEVIFTLRRQVGFYMMGVYAPTLLIVVLSWLSFWINPDASAARVPLGILSVLSLSSECTSLASELPKVSYVKAIDIWLIACLLFGFASLVEYAVVQVMLNSPKRIEDEKAKIASREKAAGKSPAPRNNTVNGTGGNAAPRQHPTRC
;
A
#
# COMPACT_ATOMS: atom_id res chain seq x y z
N MET A 1 35.71 5.53 47.85
CA MET A 1 36.56 5.01 46.74
C MET A 1 35.73 4.41 45.58
N GLY A 2 34.53 4.94 45.28
CA GLY A 2 33.59 4.32 44.31
C GLY A 2 33.24 5.19 43.09
N ILE A 3 33.24 6.52 43.22
CA ILE A 3 32.73 7.41 42.15
C ILE A 3 33.74 7.55 41.00
N LYS A 4 35.03 7.70 41.28
CA LYS A 4 36.08 7.79 40.24
C LYS A 4 36.19 6.53 39.36
N LYS A 5 35.94 5.34 39.93
CA LYS A 5 35.97 4.07 39.16
C LYS A 5 34.76 3.94 38.23
N ILE A 6 33.59 4.43 38.64
CA ILE A 6 32.37 4.42 37.81
C ILE A 6 32.49 5.40 36.64
N THR A 7 33.06 6.59 36.86
CA THR A 7 33.27 7.57 35.78
C THR A 7 34.26 7.07 34.74
N ILE A 8 35.35 6.39 35.15
CA ILE A 8 36.30 5.77 34.24
C ILE A 8 35.66 4.61 33.47
N PHE A 9 34.83 3.80 34.14
CA PHE A 9 34.13 2.68 33.49
C PHE A 9 33.12 3.16 32.44
N LEU A 10 32.37 4.24 32.72
CA LEU A 10 31.45 4.87 31.76
C LEU A 10 32.18 5.53 30.58
N LEU A 11 33.35 6.15 30.81
CA LEU A 11 34.18 6.72 29.75
C LEU A 11 34.77 5.64 28.84
N VAL A 12 35.23 4.52 29.41
CA VAL A 12 35.73 3.36 28.64
C VAL A 12 34.59 2.69 27.87
N LEU A 13 33.38 2.61 28.44
CA LEU A 13 32.21 2.07 27.74
C LEU A 13 31.75 2.97 26.59
N SER A 14 31.83 4.30 26.75
CA SER A 14 31.54 5.27 25.69
C SER A 14 32.56 5.21 24.54
N LEU A 15 33.85 5.08 24.86
CA LEU A 15 34.92 4.91 23.87
C LEU A 15 34.85 3.54 23.15
N CYS A 16 34.37 2.49 23.84
CA CYS A 16 34.11 1.19 23.22
C CYS A 16 32.87 1.21 22.31
N LEU A 17 31.82 1.97 22.64
CA LEU A 17 30.66 2.14 21.77
C LEU A 17 30.97 2.96 20.50
N GLU A 18 31.79 4.01 20.60
CA GLU A 18 32.25 4.76 19.42
C GLU A 18 33.19 3.95 18.52
N GLY A 19 33.98 3.04 19.11
CA GLY A 19 34.83 2.09 18.36
C GLY A 19 34.03 0.99 17.63
N ALA A 20 32.87 0.60 18.14
CA ALA A 20 32.00 -0.41 17.54
C ALA A 20 31.08 0.16 16.43
N LEU A 21 30.76 1.46 16.47
CA LEU A 21 29.88 2.10 15.48
C LEU A 21 30.59 2.57 14.19
N SER A 22 31.92 2.47 14.11
CA SER A 22 32.71 2.95 12.94
C SER A 22 33.28 1.84 12.05
N LYS A 23 32.83 0.59 12.23
CA LYS A 23 33.31 -0.57 11.46
C LYS A 23 32.19 -1.31 10.72
N GLU A 24 31.26 -0.57 10.14
CA GLU A 24 30.39 -1.05 9.06
C GLU A 24 30.56 -0.18 7.80
N LYS A 25 31.83 0.12 7.46
CA LYS A 25 32.16 0.55 6.09
C LYS A 25 32.01 -0.68 5.21
N GLY A 26 30.87 -0.72 4.54
CA GLY A 26 30.47 -1.75 3.60
C GLY A 26 31.65 -2.29 2.80
N THR A 27 31.68 -3.62 2.73
CA THR A 27 32.38 -4.34 1.69
C THR A 27 32.18 -3.57 0.39
N LYS A 28 33.26 -2.95 -0.12
CA LYS A 28 33.28 -2.43 -1.48
C LYS A 28 33.04 -3.65 -2.37
N LYS A 29 31.77 -3.97 -2.62
CA LYS A 29 31.35 -4.71 -3.81
C LYS A 29 32.07 -3.98 -4.92
N GLY A 30 33.05 -4.64 -5.52
CA GLY A 30 33.78 -4.09 -6.64
C GLY A 30 32.75 -3.50 -7.58
N LYS A 31 32.86 -2.20 -7.85
CA LYS A 31 32.19 -1.61 -9.02
C LYS A 31 32.59 -2.53 -10.16
N LYS A 32 31.69 -3.42 -10.58
CA LYS A 32 31.74 -3.98 -11.93
C LYS A 32 31.76 -2.73 -12.78
N LYS A 33 32.93 -2.37 -13.32
CA LYS A 33 33.04 -1.36 -14.37
C LYS A 33 32.06 -1.86 -15.43
N GLY A 34 30.89 -1.23 -15.52
CA GLY A 34 29.98 -1.50 -16.61
C GLY A 34 30.79 -1.31 -17.88
N LYS A 35 30.82 -2.32 -18.76
CA LYS A 35 31.50 -2.21 -20.04
C LYS A 35 31.04 -0.91 -20.70
N GLN A 36 31.98 -0.01 -20.97
CA GLN A 36 31.70 1.27 -21.60
C GLN A 36 31.10 0.97 -22.97
N VAL A 37 29.87 1.45 -23.22
CA VAL A 37 29.20 1.28 -24.52
C VAL A 37 29.77 2.36 -25.43
N TYR A 38 30.47 1.95 -26.48
CA TYR A 38 31.00 2.86 -27.49
C TYR A 38 29.95 3.06 -28.59
N CYS A 39 29.54 4.30 -28.80
CA CYS A 39 28.65 4.65 -29.91
C CYS A 39 29.45 4.71 -31.21
N PRO A 40 28.86 4.39 -32.38
CA PRO A 40 29.60 4.45 -33.64
C PRO A 40 30.15 5.83 -34.00
N SER A 41 29.50 6.91 -33.54
CA SER A 41 30.02 8.29 -33.62
C SER A 41 31.34 8.54 -32.86
N GLN A 42 31.74 7.62 -31.99
CA GLN A 42 32.95 7.71 -31.17
C GLN A 42 34.07 6.77 -31.66
N LEU A 43 33.82 5.97 -32.70
CA LEU A 43 34.80 5.05 -33.27
C LEU A 43 35.82 5.79 -34.14
N SER A 44 37.07 5.34 -34.12
CA SER A 44 38.10 5.83 -35.02
C SER A 44 37.87 5.35 -36.46
N SER A 45 38.45 6.04 -37.44
CA SER A 45 38.41 5.62 -38.85
C SER A 45 39.00 4.23 -39.08
N GLU A 46 39.98 3.83 -38.28
CA GLU A 46 40.61 2.51 -38.33
C GLU A 46 39.67 1.41 -37.83
N ASP A 47 38.88 1.70 -36.78
CA ASP A 47 37.89 0.75 -36.26
C ASP A 47 36.71 0.55 -37.20
N LEU A 48 36.29 1.63 -37.89
CA LEU A 48 35.25 1.57 -38.92
C LEU A 48 35.71 0.73 -40.13
N ALA A 49 36.98 0.84 -40.53
CA ALA A 49 37.54 0.10 -41.65
C ALA A 49 37.67 -1.43 -41.40
N ARG A 50 37.66 -1.87 -40.14
CA ARG A 50 37.68 -3.29 -39.76
C ARG A 50 36.34 -4.00 -39.99
N VAL A 51 35.23 -3.25 -40.14
CA VAL A 51 33.91 -3.84 -40.34
C VAL A 51 33.73 -4.19 -41.82
N PRO A 52 33.37 -5.45 -42.17
CA PRO A 52 33.15 -5.85 -43.56
C PRO A 52 32.09 -4.98 -44.24
N ALA A 53 32.37 -4.51 -45.47
CA ALA A 53 31.49 -3.58 -46.18
C ALA A 53 30.05 -4.09 -46.36
N ASN A 54 29.88 -5.41 -46.54
CA ASN A 54 28.59 -6.08 -46.75
C ASN A 54 27.89 -6.51 -45.45
N SER A 55 28.44 -6.18 -44.27
CA SER A 55 27.84 -6.54 -42.99
C SER A 55 26.72 -5.58 -42.61
N THR A 56 25.65 -6.10 -42.00
CA THR A 56 24.58 -5.29 -41.37
C THR A 56 25.13 -4.31 -40.33
N SER A 57 26.27 -4.64 -39.69
CA SER A 57 26.96 -3.74 -38.77
C SER A 57 27.44 -2.45 -39.43
N ASN A 58 27.75 -2.47 -40.73
CA ASN A 58 28.16 -1.29 -41.47
C ASN A 58 27.01 -0.30 -41.67
N ILE A 59 25.76 -0.78 -41.74
CA ILE A 59 24.57 0.07 -41.88
C ILE A 59 24.44 0.96 -40.65
N LEU A 60 24.57 0.38 -39.45
CA LEU A 60 24.46 1.12 -38.20
C LEU A 60 25.59 2.15 -38.05
N ASN A 61 26.80 1.80 -38.47
CA ASN A 61 27.92 2.75 -38.53
C ASN A 61 27.62 3.92 -39.47
N ARG A 62 27.14 3.65 -40.70
CA ARG A 62 26.82 4.71 -41.67
C ARG A 62 25.74 5.66 -41.16
N LEU A 63 24.75 5.16 -40.42
CA LEU A 63 23.70 5.99 -39.82
C LEU A 63 24.22 6.82 -38.64
N LEU A 64 25.08 6.23 -37.80
CA LEU A 64 25.41 6.80 -36.50
C LEU A 64 26.72 7.58 -36.45
N VAL A 65 27.58 7.53 -37.47
CA VAL A 65 28.86 8.27 -37.49
C VAL A 65 28.65 9.78 -37.34
N SER A 66 27.68 10.37 -38.04
CA SER A 66 27.35 11.80 -37.96
C SER A 66 26.16 12.11 -37.04
N TYR A 67 25.68 11.12 -36.29
CA TYR A 67 24.47 11.25 -35.48
C TYR A 67 24.79 11.87 -34.12
N ASP A 68 24.09 12.96 -33.78
CA ASP A 68 24.16 13.56 -32.44
C ASP A 68 22.88 13.25 -31.63
N PRO A 69 22.97 12.36 -30.62
CA PRO A 69 21.82 12.00 -29.79
C PRO A 69 21.38 13.10 -28.82
N ARG A 70 22.18 14.17 -28.65
CA ARG A 70 21.85 15.27 -27.73
C ARG A 70 20.81 16.23 -28.31
N ILE A 71 20.66 16.21 -29.63
CA ILE A 71 19.78 17.12 -30.36
C ILE A 71 18.56 16.33 -30.84
N ARG A 72 17.37 16.85 -30.54
CA ARG A 72 16.11 16.24 -30.99
C ARG A 72 16.00 16.21 -32.52
N PRO A 73 15.27 15.24 -33.10
CA PRO A 73 14.85 15.30 -34.49
C PRO A 73 14.11 16.60 -34.78
N ASN A 74 14.22 17.10 -36.01
CA ASN A 74 13.53 18.31 -36.46
C ASN A 74 13.80 19.53 -35.54
N PHE A 75 15.04 19.73 -35.09
CA PHE A 75 15.39 20.88 -34.25
C PHE A 75 15.01 22.22 -34.92
N LYS A 76 14.25 23.07 -34.21
CA LYS A 76 13.60 24.30 -34.74
C LYS A 76 12.54 24.09 -35.83
N GLY A 77 12.20 22.85 -36.15
CA GLY A 77 11.13 22.48 -37.08
C GLY A 77 9.86 22.06 -36.34
N THR A 78 9.10 21.16 -36.96
CA THR A 78 7.88 20.60 -36.38
C THR A 78 8.19 19.80 -35.10
N PRO A 79 7.26 19.79 -34.12
CA PRO A 79 7.40 18.97 -32.93
C PRO A 79 7.55 17.50 -33.31
N VAL A 80 8.31 16.76 -32.52
CA VAL A 80 8.39 15.31 -32.67
C VAL A 80 7.10 14.71 -32.13
N GLU A 81 6.40 13.97 -32.97
CA GLU A 81 5.24 13.18 -32.55
C GLU A 81 5.72 11.83 -32.03
N ASP A 82 5.50 11.58 -30.74
CA ASP A 82 5.80 10.30 -30.12
C ASP A 82 4.51 9.56 -29.76
N ARG A 83 4.31 8.42 -30.42
CA ARG A 83 3.13 7.57 -30.26
C ARG A 83 3.36 6.57 -29.14
N VAL A 84 2.58 6.71 -28.08
CA VAL A 84 2.65 5.88 -26.88
C VAL A 84 1.66 4.73 -26.99
N ASN A 85 2.10 3.52 -26.67
CA ASN A 85 1.29 2.33 -26.49
C ASN A 85 1.72 1.62 -25.20
N ILE A 86 0.76 1.15 -24.41
CA ILE A 86 1.01 0.49 -23.14
C ILE A 86 0.32 -0.86 -23.15
N PHE A 87 1.09 -1.91 -22.86
CA PHE A 87 0.55 -3.22 -22.55
C PHE A 87 0.75 -3.50 -21.06
N ILE A 88 -0.33 -3.76 -20.35
CA ILE A 88 -0.31 -4.05 -18.92
C ILE A 88 -0.15 -5.56 -18.75
N ASN A 89 1.01 -5.96 -18.24
CA ASN A 89 1.35 -7.36 -18.05
C ASN A 89 0.78 -7.92 -16.73
N SER A 90 0.82 -7.12 -15.67
CA SER A 90 0.25 -7.52 -14.37
C SER A 90 0.09 -6.30 -13.47
N PHE A 91 -0.95 -6.29 -12.65
CA PHE A 91 -1.03 -5.42 -11.49
C PHE A 91 -0.37 -6.07 -10.27
N GLY A 92 0.44 -5.30 -9.56
CA GLY A 92 0.97 -5.67 -8.25
C GLY A 92 -0.01 -5.33 -7.13
N SER A 93 0.49 -5.33 -5.89
CA SER A 93 -0.30 -4.93 -4.74
C SER A 93 -0.68 -3.45 -4.81
N ILE A 94 -1.95 -3.17 -4.53
CA ILE A 94 -2.45 -1.84 -4.20
C ILE A 94 -2.32 -1.71 -2.69
N GLN A 95 -1.67 -0.64 -2.22
CA GLN A 95 -1.33 -0.48 -0.82
C GLN A 95 -2.04 0.76 -0.27
N GLU A 96 -3.03 0.54 0.60
CA GLU A 96 -3.84 1.63 1.16
C GLU A 96 -3.04 2.50 2.13
N THR A 97 -2.13 1.88 2.90
CA THR A 97 -1.31 2.57 3.90
C THR A 97 -0.36 3.60 3.28
N THR A 98 0.23 3.27 2.14
CA THR A 98 1.15 4.16 1.40
C THR A 98 0.44 4.97 0.32
N MET A 99 -0.83 4.67 -0.02
CA MET A 99 -1.56 5.29 -1.14
C MET A 99 -0.80 5.16 -2.46
N ASP A 100 -0.39 3.95 -2.80
CA ASP A 100 0.21 3.64 -4.10
C ASP A 100 -0.22 2.28 -4.62
N TYR A 101 0.06 2.08 -5.91
CA TYR A 101 -0.14 0.81 -6.58
C TYR A 101 1.07 0.50 -7.46
N ARG A 102 1.38 -0.78 -7.58
CA ARG A 102 2.43 -1.26 -8.47
C ARG A 102 1.84 -1.83 -9.74
N VAL A 103 2.44 -1.53 -10.88
CA VAL A 103 2.05 -2.11 -12.17
C VAL A 103 3.30 -2.53 -12.94
N ASN A 104 3.21 -3.68 -13.62
CA ASN A 104 4.22 -4.12 -14.57
C ASN A 104 3.67 -3.95 -15.98
N ILE A 105 4.37 -3.17 -16.80
CA ILE A 105 3.94 -2.78 -18.14
C ILE A 105 5.03 -3.05 -19.16
N PHE A 106 4.63 -3.21 -20.41
CA PHE A 106 5.47 -2.91 -21.56
C PHE A 106 5.08 -1.52 -22.08
N LEU A 107 5.99 -0.57 -21.93
CA LEU A 107 5.86 0.76 -22.51
C LEU A 107 6.46 0.73 -23.91
N ARG A 108 5.66 1.10 -24.90
CA ARG A 108 6.08 1.24 -26.30
C ARG A 108 5.98 2.69 -26.73
N GLN A 109 7.02 3.18 -27.37
CA GLN A 109 7.09 4.52 -27.94
C GLN A 109 7.52 4.42 -29.40
N ARG A 110 6.85 5.18 -30.26
CA ARG A 110 7.16 5.23 -31.69
C ARG A 110 7.20 6.67 -32.17
N TRP A 111 8.38 7.12 -32.57
CA TRP A 111 8.60 8.45 -33.14
C TRP A 111 9.35 8.35 -34.46
N ASN A 112 9.32 9.41 -35.26
CA ASN A 112 10.09 9.49 -36.51
C ASN A 112 11.40 10.29 -36.30
N ASP A 113 12.53 9.70 -36.67
CA ASP A 113 13.82 10.40 -36.77
C ASP A 113 14.34 10.28 -38.21
N PRO A 114 14.22 11.34 -39.03
CA PRO A 114 14.66 11.32 -40.42
C PRO A 114 16.16 10.99 -40.60
N ARG A 115 16.99 11.22 -39.57
CA ARG A 115 18.43 10.94 -39.59
C ARG A 115 18.74 9.44 -39.55
N LEU A 116 17.78 8.61 -39.13
CA LEU A 116 17.89 7.15 -39.02
C LEU A 116 17.24 6.40 -40.19
N LYS A 117 16.87 7.11 -41.26
CA LYS A 117 16.27 6.51 -42.44
C LYS A 117 17.22 5.47 -43.06
N LEU A 118 16.75 4.23 -43.17
CA LEU A 118 17.60 3.14 -43.68
C LEU A 118 17.93 3.38 -45.16
N PRO A 119 19.17 3.11 -45.58
CA PRO A 119 19.58 3.32 -46.96
C PRO A 119 18.89 2.34 -47.92
N PRO A 120 18.72 2.73 -49.20
CA PRO A 120 17.89 2.00 -50.17
C PRO A 120 18.44 0.63 -50.57
N ASP A 121 19.73 0.40 -50.32
CA ASP A 121 20.41 -0.90 -50.50
C ASP A 121 19.98 -1.95 -49.46
N PHE A 122 19.42 -1.52 -48.32
CA PHE A 122 18.91 -2.42 -47.30
C PHE A 122 17.54 -3.00 -47.69
N LYS A 123 17.50 -4.31 -47.95
CA LYS A 123 16.32 -5.02 -48.47
C LYS A 123 15.17 -5.19 -47.47
N SER A 124 15.44 -5.24 -46.16
CA SER A 124 14.40 -5.43 -45.14
C SER A 124 13.70 -4.11 -44.79
N ASP A 125 12.46 -4.19 -44.33
CA ASP A 125 11.67 -3.01 -43.96
C ASP A 125 12.04 -2.45 -42.58
N SER A 126 12.65 -3.28 -41.74
CA SER A 126 13.11 -2.89 -40.42
C SER A 126 14.45 -3.55 -40.06
N LEU A 127 15.18 -2.88 -39.18
CA LEU A 127 16.41 -3.33 -38.57
C LEU A 127 16.17 -3.51 -37.07
N THR A 128 16.32 -4.74 -36.56
CA THR A 128 16.38 -5.01 -35.12
C THR A 128 17.77 -4.64 -34.61
N VAL A 129 17.83 -3.82 -33.57
CA VAL A 129 19.09 -3.29 -33.04
C VAL A 129 19.33 -3.81 -31.62
N ASP A 130 20.58 -4.04 -31.25
CA ASP A 130 20.96 -4.41 -29.88
C ASP A 130 20.52 -3.33 -28.87
N PRO A 131 19.95 -3.71 -27.71
CA PRO A 131 19.47 -2.78 -26.68
C PRO A 131 20.49 -1.74 -26.22
N LYS A 132 21.79 -2.07 -26.24
CA LYS A 132 22.84 -1.14 -25.81
C LYS A 132 22.91 0.09 -26.71
N MET A 133 22.50 -0.03 -27.98
CA MET A 133 22.49 1.10 -28.91
C MET A 133 21.45 2.16 -28.53
N PHE A 134 20.46 1.81 -27.71
CA PHE A 134 19.49 2.77 -27.18
C PHE A 134 20.16 3.95 -26.44
N LYS A 135 21.34 3.73 -25.84
CA LYS A 135 22.12 4.78 -25.18
C LYS A 135 22.75 5.77 -26.16
N CYS A 136 22.85 5.41 -27.43
CA CYS A 136 23.48 6.20 -28.50
C CYS A 136 22.47 6.93 -29.40
N LEU A 137 21.17 6.74 -29.18
CA LEU A 137 20.10 7.40 -29.92
C LEU A 137 19.49 8.53 -29.09
N TRP A 138 18.97 9.55 -29.77
CA TRP A 138 18.04 10.48 -29.14
C TRP A 138 16.77 9.70 -28.78
N LYS A 139 16.19 10.01 -27.62
CA LYS A 139 14.95 9.41 -27.14
C LYS A 139 14.07 10.50 -26.51
N PRO A 140 12.74 10.41 -26.65
CA PRO A 140 11.83 11.24 -25.88
C PRO A 140 12.09 11.10 -24.38
N ASP A 141 11.98 12.19 -23.65
CA ASP A 141 12.21 12.28 -22.20
C ASP A 141 10.93 12.04 -21.39
N LEU A 142 10.20 10.98 -21.78
CA LEU A 142 9.01 10.54 -21.08
C LEU A 142 9.38 10.12 -19.66
N PHE A 143 8.67 10.68 -18.69
CA PHE A 143 8.74 10.25 -17.30
C PHE A 143 7.32 10.07 -16.72
N PHE A 144 7.24 9.30 -15.64
CA PHE A 144 5.98 9.11 -14.92
C PHE A 144 5.80 10.21 -13.88
N ALA A 145 4.83 11.10 -14.08
CA ALA A 145 4.67 12.30 -13.26
C ALA A 145 4.31 11.99 -11.80
N ASN A 146 3.59 10.89 -11.57
CA ASN A 146 3.16 10.44 -10.25
C ASN A 146 3.93 9.20 -9.75
N GLU A 147 5.17 8.99 -10.22
CA GLU A 147 6.02 7.89 -9.78
C GLU A 147 6.62 8.10 -8.39
N LYS A 148 6.64 7.01 -7.60
CA LYS A 148 7.40 6.93 -6.35
C LYS A 148 8.66 6.08 -6.50
N SER A 149 8.57 5.02 -7.29
CA SER A 149 9.72 4.19 -7.67
C SER A 149 9.46 3.45 -8.98
N ALA A 150 10.47 3.34 -9.84
CA ALA A 150 10.43 2.59 -11.08
C ALA A 150 11.69 1.72 -11.24
N ASN A 151 11.53 0.55 -11.85
CA ASN A 151 12.62 -0.36 -12.14
C ASN A 151 12.52 -0.91 -13.57
N PHE A 152 13.66 -0.94 -14.25
CA PHE A 152 13.83 -1.68 -15.49
C PHE A 152 14.04 -3.16 -15.20
N HIS A 153 13.52 -4.04 -16.06
CA HIS A 153 13.81 -5.47 -15.96
C HIS A 153 15.05 -5.83 -16.79
N ASP A 154 16.07 -6.42 -16.14
CA ASP A 154 17.40 -6.67 -16.71
C ASP A 154 17.85 -8.15 -16.65
N VAL A 155 16.98 -9.06 -16.21
CA VAL A 155 17.25 -10.50 -16.12
C VAL A 155 16.51 -11.25 -17.24
N THR A 156 17.17 -12.12 -18.01
CA THR A 156 18.63 -12.43 -18.02
C THR A 156 19.45 -11.40 -18.82
N GLN A 157 18.79 -10.51 -19.56
CA GLN A 157 19.34 -9.36 -20.28
C GLN A 157 18.40 -8.16 -20.14
N GLU A 158 18.86 -6.96 -20.53
CA GLU A 158 18.03 -5.75 -20.58
C GLU A 158 16.81 -5.98 -21.48
N ASN A 159 15.60 -5.94 -20.90
CA ASN A 159 14.33 -6.20 -21.61
C ASN A 159 13.86 -4.96 -22.37
N ILE A 160 14.67 -4.56 -23.35
CA ILE A 160 14.39 -3.46 -24.28
C ILE A 160 14.46 -4.03 -25.69
N LEU A 161 13.47 -3.70 -26.51
CA LEU A 161 13.41 -4.04 -27.92
C LEU A 161 13.48 -2.74 -28.71
N LEU A 162 14.37 -2.68 -29.70
CA LEU A 162 14.59 -1.51 -30.53
C LEU A 162 14.52 -1.90 -32.01
N PHE A 163 13.61 -1.26 -32.73
CA PHE A 163 13.49 -1.37 -34.18
C PHE A 163 13.66 0.00 -34.83
N ILE A 164 14.42 0.03 -35.91
CA ILE A 164 14.50 1.17 -36.83
C ILE A 164 13.84 0.73 -38.14
N PHE A 165 12.82 1.45 -38.59
CA PHE A 165 12.11 1.17 -39.83
C PHE A 165 12.71 1.95 -41.00
N ARG A 166 12.44 1.49 -42.22
CA ARG A 166 12.97 2.09 -43.46
C ARG A 166 12.61 3.57 -43.62
N ASN A 167 11.46 4.01 -43.12
CA ASN A 167 11.02 5.40 -43.17
C ASN A 167 11.67 6.31 -42.12
N GLY A 168 12.53 5.78 -41.25
CA GLY A 168 13.12 6.51 -40.12
C GLY A 168 12.28 6.46 -38.85
N ASP A 169 11.17 5.71 -38.81
CA ASP A 169 10.47 5.46 -37.55
C ASP A 169 11.34 4.60 -36.64
N VAL A 170 11.36 4.97 -35.37
CA VAL A 170 11.99 4.20 -34.31
C VAL A 170 10.88 3.68 -33.41
N LEU A 171 10.86 2.38 -33.17
CA LEU A 171 9.99 1.76 -32.17
C LEU A 171 10.86 1.21 -31.06
N ILE A 172 10.56 1.64 -29.83
CA ILE A 172 11.07 1.04 -28.63
C ILE A 172 9.95 0.35 -27.87
N SER A 173 10.25 -0.80 -27.28
CA SER A 173 9.38 -1.48 -26.33
C SER A 173 10.22 -1.90 -25.13
N MET A 174 9.88 -1.41 -23.93
CA MET A 174 10.62 -1.70 -22.70
C MET A 174 9.70 -2.24 -21.61
N ARG A 175 10.18 -3.23 -20.86
CA ARG A 175 9.44 -3.76 -19.70
C ARG A 175 9.80 -2.99 -18.45
N LEU A 176 8.81 -2.45 -17.75
CA LEU A 176 8.96 -1.64 -16.55
C LEU A 176 8.09 -2.17 -15.42
N SER A 177 8.64 -2.14 -14.20
CA SER A 177 7.86 -2.19 -12.96
C SER A 177 7.78 -0.77 -12.40
N VAL A 178 6.57 -0.19 -12.30
CA VAL A 178 6.38 1.17 -11.81
C VAL A 178 5.45 1.16 -10.60
N THR A 179 5.83 1.88 -9.56
CA THR A 179 5.01 2.15 -8.37
C THR A 179 4.55 3.60 -8.45
N LEU A 180 3.24 3.79 -8.58
CA LEU A 180 2.61 5.07 -8.85
C LEU A 180 1.77 5.49 -7.65
N SER A 181 1.83 6.78 -7.33
CA SER A 181 1.00 7.40 -6.30
C SER A 181 -0.46 7.41 -6.75
N CYS A 182 -1.35 6.91 -5.89
CA CYS A 182 -2.78 6.95 -6.09
C CYS A 182 -3.45 7.35 -4.77
N PRO A 183 -3.87 8.62 -4.60
CA PRO A 183 -4.60 9.04 -3.43
C PRO A 183 -5.99 8.37 -3.43
N LEU A 184 -6.18 7.40 -2.55
CA LEU A 184 -7.42 6.63 -2.44
C LEU A 184 -8.46 7.38 -1.61
N ASP A 185 -9.73 7.32 -2.04
CA ASP A 185 -10.87 7.83 -1.27
C ASP A 185 -11.54 6.68 -0.51
N LEU A 186 -11.26 6.57 0.78
CA LEU A 186 -11.73 5.47 1.63
C LEU A 186 -13.05 5.78 2.36
N THR A 187 -13.75 6.86 2.00
CA THR A 187 -15.02 7.25 2.65
C THR A 187 -16.04 6.11 2.68
N LEU A 188 -16.19 5.40 1.56
CA LEU A 188 -17.11 4.27 1.41
C LEU A 188 -16.48 2.91 1.72
N PHE A 189 -15.29 2.87 2.31
CA PHE A 189 -14.58 1.61 2.57
C PHE A 189 -15.43 0.64 3.43
N PRO A 190 -15.51 -0.66 3.07
CA PRO A 190 -14.83 -1.35 1.95
C PRO A 190 -15.64 -1.44 0.65
N MET A 191 -16.78 -0.74 0.54
CA MET A 191 -17.64 -0.72 -0.65
C MET A 191 -17.28 0.44 -1.59
N ASP A 192 -15.98 0.68 -1.75
CA ASP A 192 -15.39 1.79 -2.48
C ASP A 192 -14.99 1.41 -3.91
N THR A 193 -14.94 2.41 -4.79
CA THR A 193 -14.36 2.33 -6.12
C THR A 193 -13.29 3.39 -6.25
N GLN A 194 -12.09 2.99 -6.66
CA GLN A 194 -10.91 3.84 -6.72
C GLN A 194 -10.55 4.17 -8.16
N ARG A 195 -10.11 5.40 -8.42
CA ARG A 195 -9.64 5.84 -9.73
C ARG A 195 -8.15 6.17 -9.66
N CYS A 196 -7.32 5.22 -10.07
CA CYS A 196 -5.87 5.39 -10.03
C CYS A 196 -5.34 5.80 -11.40
N LYS A 197 -4.58 6.90 -11.42
CA LYS A 197 -4.02 7.46 -12.65
C LYS A 197 -2.58 7.01 -12.86
N MET A 198 -2.20 6.82 -14.11
CA MET A 198 -0.81 6.70 -14.56
C MET A 198 -0.56 7.83 -15.55
N GLN A 199 0.27 8.80 -15.16
CA GLN A 199 0.52 10.01 -15.95
C GLN A 199 1.92 9.95 -16.54
N LEU A 200 2.01 10.08 -17.87
CA LEU A 200 3.25 10.09 -18.62
C LEU A 200 3.44 11.48 -19.21
N GLU A 201 4.51 12.17 -18.83
CA GLU A 201 4.72 13.58 -19.12
C GLU A 201 6.14 13.81 -19.66
N SER A 202 6.32 14.86 -20.47
CA SER A 202 7.63 15.27 -20.97
C SER A 202 8.36 16.07 -19.89
N PHE A 203 9.64 15.77 -19.64
CA PHE A 203 10.39 16.44 -18.56
C PHE A 203 10.94 17.81 -18.99
N GLY A 204 11.55 17.89 -20.16
CA GLY A 204 12.33 19.02 -20.63
C GLY A 204 11.81 19.65 -21.93
N TYR A 205 11.02 18.94 -22.72
CA TYR A 205 10.46 19.45 -23.97
C TYR A 205 9.03 19.99 -23.80
N THR A 206 8.78 21.20 -24.31
CA THR A 206 7.44 21.76 -24.39
C THR A 206 6.63 21.15 -25.55
N THR A 207 5.35 21.48 -25.64
CA THR A 207 4.47 21.04 -26.75
C THR A 207 4.92 21.48 -28.14
N ASP A 208 5.73 22.54 -28.22
CA ASP A 208 6.31 23.03 -29.48
C ASP A 208 7.44 22.11 -29.98
N ASP A 209 7.97 21.28 -29.09
CA ASP A 209 9.16 20.48 -29.29
C ASP A 209 8.85 18.98 -29.38
N LEU A 210 7.94 18.50 -28.53
CA LEU A 210 7.57 17.09 -28.37
C LEU A 210 6.08 16.98 -28.03
N GLN A 211 5.36 16.08 -28.71
CA GLN A 211 3.96 15.81 -28.44
C GLN A 211 3.72 14.31 -28.30
N PHE A 212 3.18 13.92 -27.15
CA PHE A 212 2.72 12.56 -26.89
C PHE A 212 1.32 12.36 -27.43
N MET A 213 1.14 11.26 -28.14
CA MET A 213 -0.14 10.84 -28.67
C MET A 213 -0.36 9.36 -28.43
N TRP A 214 -1.60 8.96 -28.19
CA TRP A 214 -1.95 7.55 -28.09
C TRP A 214 -1.86 6.88 -29.47
N GLN A 215 -1.33 5.66 -29.51
CA GLN A 215 -1.35 4.86 -30.74
C GLN A 215 -2.81 4.58 -31.17
N THR A 216 -3.09 4.72 -32.46
CA THR A 216 -4.40 4.44 -33.04
C THR A 216 -4.77 2.95 -32.97
N GLY A 217 -6.03 2.64 -32.71
CA GLY A 217 -6.54 1.27 -32.56
C GLY A 217 -6.60 0.90 -31.07
N ASP A 218 -5.53 0.29 -30.57
CA ASP A 218 -5.44 -0.19 -29.19
C ASP A 218 -4.27 0.51 -28.47
N PRO A 219 -4.50 1.65 -27.80
CA PRO A 219 -3.43 2.37 -27.12
C PRO A 219 -3.04 1.74 -25.78
N VAL A 220 -4.02 1.16 -25.06
CA VAL A 220 -3.81 0.48 -23.79
C VAL A 220 -4.43 -0.91 -23.84
N GLN A 221 -3.60 -1.94 -23.70
CA GLN A 221 -4.04 -3.34 -23.65
C GLN A 221 -3.78 -3.94 -22.28
N MET A 222 -4.64 -4.87 -21.85
CA MET A 222 -4.49 -5.65 -20.63
C MET A 222 -5.04 -7.07 -20.89
N ASP A 223 -4.32 -8.09 -20.44
CA ASP A 223 -4.87 -9.44 -20.36
C ASP A 223 -5.81 -9.59 -19.15
N GLU A 224 -6.52 -10.72 -19.02
CA GLU A 224 -7.29 -10.98 -17.80
C GLU A 224 -6.37 -11.07 -16.58
N ILE A 225 -6.51 -10.12 -15.66
CA ILE A 225 -5.72 -10.03 -14.43
C ILE A 225 -6.66 -10.21 -13.24
N ALA A 226 -6.41 -11.23 -12.44
CA ALA A 226 -7.08 -11.43 -11.16
C ALA A 226 -6.27 -10.78 -10.04
N LEU A 227 -6.87 -9.81 -9.34
CA LEU A 227 -6.31 -9.23 -8.13
C LEU A 227 -7.05 -9.77 -6.88
N PRO A 228 -6.35 -10.01 -5.76
CA PRO A 228 -6.99 -10.57 -4.56
C PRO A 228 -8.03 -9.65 -3.90
N GLN A 229 -7.79 -8.33 -3.93
CA GLN A 229 -8.60 -7.33 -3.19
C GLN A 229 -9.44 -6.45 -4.10
N PHE A 230 -9.11 -6.37 -5.39
CA PHE A 230 -9.76 -5.50 -6.35
C PHE A 230 -10.16 -6.30 -7.60
N ASP A 231 -11.16 -5.81 -8.31
CA ASP A 231 -11.50 -6.25 -9.66
C ASP A 231 -11.16 -5.11 -10.63
N ILE A 232 -10.56 -5.48 -11.76
CA ILE A 232 -10.24 -4.57 -12.86
C ILE A 232 -10.54 -5.28 -14.17
N ARG A 233 -11.25 -4.58 -15.06
CA ARG A 233 -11.59 -5.07 -16.39
C ARG A 233 -11.06 -4.11 -17.43
N GLN A 234 -10.86 -4.61 -18.66
CA GLN A 234 -10.42 -3.78 -19.77
C GLN A 234 -11.40 -2.62 -20.05
N GLU A 235 -12.71 -2.84 -19.84
CA GLU A 235 -13.77 -1.82 -19.96
C GLU A 235 -13.69 -0.71 -18.91
N ASP A 236 -12.98 -0.95 -17.81
CA ASP A 236 -12.82 -0.01 -16.68
C ASP A 236 -11.51 0.83 -16.81
N ILE A 237 -10.85 0.77 -17.97
CA ILE A 237 -9.63 1.52 -18.29
C ILE A 237 -9.94 2.66 -19.25
N ASP A 238 -9.80 3.90 -18.77
CA ASP A 238 -9.86 5.09 -19.62
C ASP A 238 -8.45 5.56 -19.97
N TYR A 239 -8.30 6.28 -21.08
CA TYR A 239 -7.07 6.97 -21.44
C TYR A 239 -7.36 8.34 -22.05
N GLY A 240 -6.45 9.29 -21.87
CA GLY A 240 -6.67 10.67 -22.28
C GLY A 240 -5.39 11.51 -22.36
N ASN A 241 -5.58 12.79 -22.63
CA ASN A 241 -4.51 13.79 -22.62
C ASN A 241 -4.62 14.62 -21.32
N CYS A 242 -3.49 14.85 -20.67
CA CYS A 242 -3.36 15.58 -19.41
C CYS A 242 -2.39 16.75 -19.51
N THR A 243 -2.12 17.28 -20.70
CA THR A 243 -1.18 18.39 -20.96
C THR A 243 -1.35 19.50 -19.94
N LYS A 244 -0.25 19.89 -19.29
CA LYS A 244 -0.24 20.88 -18.22
C LYS A 244 0.53 22.13 -18.64
N TYR A 245 0.12 23.26 -18.09
CA TYR A 245 0.85 24.51 -18.19
C TYR A 245 1.64 24.76 -16.90
N TYR A 246 2.93 25.01 -17.04
CA TYR A 246 3.80 25.44 -15.95
C TYR A 246 4.18 26.91 -16.15
N ALA A 247 3.86 27.72 -15.14
CA ALA A 247 4.18 29.14 -15.16
C ALA A 247 5.72 29.32 -15.27
N GLY A 248 6.14 30.06 -16.30
CA GLY A 248 7.55 30.36 -16.58
C GLY A 248 8.22 29.46 -17.62
N THR A 249 7.73 28.23 -17.86
CA THR A 249 8.34 27.29 -18.82
C THR A 249 7.43 26.86 -19.97
N GLY A 250 6.10 26.95 -19.81
CA GLY A 250 5.13 26.74 -20.90
C GLY A 250 4.30 25.46 -20.77
N TYR A 251 3.76 24.99 -21.88
CA TYR A 251 2.94 23.77 -21.94
C TYR A 251 3.81 22.53 -22.15
N TYR A 252 3.54 21.48 -21.37
CA TYR A 252 4.21 20.20 -21.45
C TYR A 252 3.21 19.11 -21.83
N THR A 253 3.58 18.30 -22.82
CA THR A 253 2.73 17.22 -23.30
C THR A 253 2.60 16.12 -22.23
N CYS A 254 1.37 15.65 -22.01
CA CYS A 254 1.08 14.62 -21.02
C CYS A 254 -0.05 13.73 -21.54
N VAL A 255 0.11 12.43 -21.39
CA VAL A 255 -0.93 11.42 -21.62
C VAL A 255 -1.16 10.62 -20.35
N GLU A 256 -2.41 10.28 -20.06
CA GLU A 256 -2.76 9.53 -18.86
C GLU A 256 -3.63 8.32 -19.15
N VAL A 257 -3.46 7.29 -18.32
CA VAL A 257 -4.36 6.13 -18.21
C VAL A 257 -5.03 6.18 -16.84
N ILE A 258 -6.32 5.91 -16.77
CA ILE A 258 -7.11 5.92 -15.55
C ILE A 258 -7.69 4.53 -15.34
N PHE A 259 -7.28 3.89 -14.24
CA PHE A 259 -7.76 2.58 -13.81
C PHE A 259 -8.90 2.74 -12.82
N THR A 260 -10.08 2.22 -13.16
CA THR A 260 -11.21 2.14 -12.24
C THR A 260 -11.17 0.77 -11.52
N LEU A 261 -10.80 0.79 -10.25
CA LEU A 261 -10.59 -0.39 -9.41
C LEU A 261 -11.76 -0.55 -8.45
N ARG A 262 -12.47 -1.68 -8.50
CA ARG A 262 -13.59 -1.97 -7.57
C ARG A 262 -13.12 -2.92 -6.48
N ARG A 263 -13.36 -2.60 -5.20
CA ARG A 263 -12.92 -3.47 -4.09
C ARG A 263 -13.82 -4.71 -3.98
N GLN A 264 -13.20 -5.86 -3.73
CA GLN A 264 -13.90 -7.09 -3.36
C GLN A 264 -14.25 -7.08 -1.87
N VAL A 265 -15.55 -7.06 -1.56
CA VAL A 265 -16.05 -6.87 -0.18
C VAL A 265 -16.10 -8.15 0.66
N GLY A 266 -16.01 -9.33 0.03
CA GLY A 266 -16.31 -10.62 0.67
C GLY A 266 -15.47 -10.91 1.91
N PHE A 267 -14.19 -10.54 1.89
CA PHE A 267 -13.30 -10.68 3.05
C PHE A 267 -13.79 -9.88 4.26
N TYR A 268 -14.17 -8.61 4.07
CA TYR A 268 -14.66 -7.77 5.16
C TYR A 268 -16.03 -8.22 5.66
N MET A 269 -16.90 -8.70 4.78
CA MET A 269 -18.23 -9.20 5.17
C MET A 269 -18.12 -10.39 6.13
N MET A 270 -17.27 -11.37 5.82
CA MET A 270 -17.09 -12.56 6.65
C MET A 270 -16.13 -12.33 7.84
N GLY A 271 -15.11 -11.50 7.66
CA GLY A 271 -14.06 -11.27 8.66
C GLY A 271 -14.42 -10.22 9.70
N VAL A 272 -15.18 -9.18 9.34
CA VAL A 272 -15.47 -8.04 10.24
C VAL A 272 -16.96 -7.91 10.52
N TYR A 273 -17.81 -7.83 9.48
CA TYR A 273 -19.24 -7.57 9.67
C TYR A 273 -19.96 -8.73 10.39
N ALA A 274 -19.74 -9.98 9.95
CA ALA A 274 -20.41 -11.13 10.57
C ALA A 274 -19.99 -11.37 12.04
N PRO A 275 -18.69 -11.36 12.42
CA PRO A 275 -18.29 -11.54 13.83
C PRO A 275 -18.78 -10.41 14.74
N THR A 276 -18.68 -9.15 14.30
CA THR A 276 -19.13 -8.00 15.11
C THR A 276 -20.65 -8.01 15.32
N LEU A 277 -21.42 -8.41 14.31
CA LEU A 277 -22.86 -8.64 14.45
C LEU A 277 -23.16 -9.75 15.46
N LEU A 278 -22.45 -10.88 15.39
CA LEU A 278 -22.62 -11.98 16.33
C LEU A 278 -22.29 -11.56 17.76
N ILE A 279 -21.24 -10.77 17.98
CA ILE A 279 -20.88 -10.25 19.31
C ILE A 279 -22.00 -9.33 19.85
N VAL A 280 -22.60 -8.49 19.01
CA VAL A 280 -23.75 -7.66 19.43
C VAL A 280 -24.93 -8.55 19.84
N VAL A 281 -25.27 -9.58 19.06
CA VAL A 281 -26.33 -10.55 19.39
C VAL A 281 -26.02 -11.30 20.69
N LEU A 282 -24.75 -11.70 20.89
CA LEU A 282 -24.31 -12.33 22.14
C LEU A 282 -24.54 -11.39 23.33
N SER A 283 -24.27 -10.09 23.19
CA SER A 283 -24.52 -9.12 24.26
C SER A 283 -26.00 -9.06 24.67
N TRP A 284 -26.93 -9.25 23.72
CA TRP A 284 -28.37 -9.32 23.98
C TRP A 284 -28.83 -10.59 24.71
N LEU A 285 -28.04 -11.68 24.68
CA LEU A 285 -28.37 -12.88 25.46
C LEU A 285 -28.37 -12.60 26.97
N SER A 286 -27.67 -11.56 27.42
CA SER A 286 -27.73 -11.11 28.81
C SER A 286 -29.16 -10.78 29.28
N PHE A 287 -30.02 -10.28 28.38
CA PHE A 287 -31.40 -9.92 28.68
C PHE A 287 -32.26 -11.14 29.06
N TRP A 288 -31.93 -12.32 28.52
CA TRP A 288 -32.65 -13.57 28.78
C TRP A 288 -32.19 -14.30 30.05
N ILE A 289 -30.98 -14.02 30.53
CA ILE A 289 -30.45 -14.65 31.76
C ILE A 289 -31.20 -14.07 32.97
N ASN A 290 -31.41 -14.81 34.06
CA ASN A 290 -32.07 -14.23 35.24
C ASN A 290 -31.28 -13.05 35.83
N PRO A 291 -31.94 -11.97 36.26
CA PRO A 291 -31.24 -10.78 36.74
C PRO A 291 -30.45 -10.98 38.04
N ASP A 292 -30.84 -11.94 38.86
CA ASP A 292 -30.10 -12.28 40.08
C ASP A 292 -28.75 -12.96 39.79
N ALA A 293 -28.56 -13.49 38.57
CA ALA A 293 -27.33 -14.16 38.13
C ALA A 293 -26.26 -13.15 37.63
N SER A 294 -25.90 -12.21 38.50
CA SER A 294 -24.89 -11.16 38.23
C SER A 294 -23.54 -11.70 37.74
N ALA A 295 -23.10 -12.83 38.29
CA ALA A 295 -21.84 -13.50 37.94
C ALA A 295 -21.78 -14.01 36.48
N ALA A 296 -22.92 -14.20 35.82
CA ALA A 296 -22.99 -14.60 34.41
C ALA A 296 -23.15 -13.40 33.47
N ARG A 297 -23.92 -12.39 33.87
CA ARG A 297 -24.26 -11.23 33.01
C ARG A 297 -23.11 -10.23 32.89
N VAL A 298 -22.43 -9.89 33.98
CA VAL A 298 -21.35 -8.88 33.99
C VAL A 298 -20.18 -9.27 33.08
N PRO A 299 -19.61 -10.49 33.18
CA PRO A 299 -18.49 -10.87 32.33
C PRO A 299 -18.87 -10.91 30.85
N LEU A 300 -20.09 -11.36 30.53
CA LEU A 300 -20.58 -11.42 29.15
C LEU A 300 -20.67 -10.04 28.51
N GLY A 301 -21.20 -9.03 29.22
CA GLY A 301 -21.26 -7.66 28.73
C GLY A 301 -19.89 -7.01 28.55
N ILE A 302 -19.00 -7.15 29.56
CA ILE A 302 -17.63 -6.61 29.51
C ILE A 302 -16.83 -7.27 28.38
N LEU A 303 -16.89 -8.60 28.27
CA LEU A 303 -16.16 -9.32 27.23
C LEU A 303 -16.63 -8.93 25.83
N SER A 304 -17.94 -8.75 25.63
CA SER A 304 -18.50 -8.31 24.34
C SER A 304 -17.97 -6.92 23.94
N VAL A 305 -17.97 -5.95 24.87
CA VAL A 305 -17.44 -4.60 24.61
C VAL A 305 -15.93 -4.64 24.37
N LEU A 306 -15.19 -5.43 25.14
CA LEU A 306 -13.75 -5.61 24.96
C LEU A 306 -13.42 -6.23 23.59
N SER A 307 -14.15 -7.26 23.17
CA SER A 307 -13.99 -7.89 21.86
C SER A 307 -14.29 -6.91 20.72
N LEU A 308 -15.36 -6.13 20.80
CA LEU A 308 -15.67 -5.08 19.81
C LEU A 308 -14.57 -4.01 19.75
N SER A 309 -14.07 -3.56 20.90
CA SER A 309 -12.97 -2.59 20.98
C SER A 309 -11.66 -3.13 20.40
N SER A 310 -11.36 -4.41 20.66
CA SER A 310 -10.21 -5.11 20.07
C SER A 310 -10.31 -5.18 18.55
N GLU A 311 -11.49 -5.49 18.01
CA GLU A 311 -11.73 -5.55 16.57
C GLU A 311 -11.55 -4.18 15.91
N CYS A 312 -12.08 -3.11 16.51
CA CYS A 312 -11.85 -1.73 16.05
C CYS A 312 -10.36 -1.39 15.97
N THR A 313 -9.59 -1.81 16.97
CA THR A 313 -8.14 -1.56 17.03
C THR A 313 -7.40 -2.37 15.97
N SER A 314 -7.81 -3.62 15.74
CA SER A 314 -7.27 -4.49 14.70
C SER A 314 -7.43 -3.84 13.32
N LEU A 315 -8.66 -3.46 12.96
CA LEU A 315 -8.94 -2.82 11.67
C LEU A 315 -8.20 -1.48 11.50
N ALA A 316 -8.11 -0.67 12.56
CA ALA A 316 -7.40 0.60 12.52
C ALA A 316 -5.89 0.43 12.30
N SER A 317 -5.33 -0.75 12.57
CA SER A 317 -3.91 -1.05 12.33
C SER A 317 -3.61 -1.46 10.89
N GLU A 318 -4.59 -2.01 10.18
CA GLU A 318 -4.45 -2.44 8.78
C GLU A 318 -4.64 -1.29 7.79
N LEU A 319 -5.45 -0.29 8.17
CA LEU A 319 -5.82 0.82 7.29
C LEU A 319 -4.94 2.06 7.52
N PRO A 320 -4.76 2.91 6.49
CA PRO A 320 -4.12 4.21 6.67
C PRO A 320 -4.87 5.07 7.68
N LYS A 321 -4.11 5.87 8.42
CA LYS A 321 -4.65 6.87 9.34
C LYS A 321 -5.17 8.07 8.55
N VAL A 322 -6.44 7.98 8.14
CA VAL A 322 -7.19 9.10 7.54
C VAL A 322 -7.96 9.86 8.61
N SER A 323 -8.17 11.16 8.41
CA SER A 323 -8.85 12.04 9.38
C SER A 323 -10.37 12.03 9.27
N TYR A 324 -10.92 11.54 8.17
CA TYR A 324 -12.36 11.44 7.93
C TYR A 324 -12.91 10.09 8.37
N VAL A 325 -14.23 10.05 8.60
CA VAL A 325 -14.95 8.84 9.01
C VAL A 325 -15.20 7.95 7.79
N LYS A 326 -14.88 6.66 7.90
CA LYS A 326 -15.15 5.65 6.88
C LYS A 326 -16.46 4.92 7.17
N ALA A 327 -17.13 4.36 6.16
CA ALA A 327 -18.37 3.61 6.34
C ALA A 327 -18.23 2.45 7.35
N ILE A 328 -17.10 1.74 7.33
CA ILE A 328 -16.81 0.68 8.31
C ILE A 328 -16.67 1.21 9.75
N ASP A 329 -16.16 2.44 9.94
CA ASP A 329 -16.04 3.03 11.27
C ASP A 329 -17.43 3.29 11.86
N ILE A 330 -18.39 3.73 11.04
CA ILE A 330 -19.78 3.95 11.45
C ILE A 330 -20.41 2.65 11.93
N TRP A 331 -20.22 1.55 11.18
CA TRP A 331 -20.69 0.22 11.56
C TRP A 331 -20.13 -0.21 12.92
N LEU A 332 -18.80 -0.13 13.08
CA LEU A 332 -18.12 -0.54 14.30
C LEU A 332 -18.51 0.33 15.51
N ILE A 333 -18.63 1.64 15.34
CA ILE A 333 -19.11 2.55 16.39
C ILE A 333 -20.55 2.18 16.78
N ALA A 334 -21.42 1.89 15.83
CA ALA A 334 -22.79 1.46 16.12
C ALA A 334 -22.81 0.15 16.92
N CYS A 335 -22.04 -0.87 16.49
CA CYS A 335 -21.90 -2.13 17.23
C CYS A 335 -21.39 -1.90 18.66
N LEU A 336 -20.38 -1.05 18.83
CA LEU A 336 -19.81 -0.71 20.14
C LEU A 336 -20.83 -0.01 21.03
N LEU A 337 -21.61 0.93 20.49
CA LEU A 337 -22.68 1.62 21.22
C LEU A 337 -23.77 0.65 21.67
N PHE A 338 -24.19 -0.30 20.82
CA PHE A 338 -25.16 -1.33 21.21
C PHE A 338 -24.59 -2.26 22.29
N GLY A 339 -23.34 -2.69 22.17
CA GLY A 339 -22.66 -3.48 23.20
C GLY A 339 -22.59 -2.74 24.53
N PHE A 340 -22.20 -1.46 24.52
CA PHE A 340 -22.16 -0.62 25.71
C PHE A 340 -23.54 -0.38 26.31
N ALA A 341 -24.55 -0.14 25.49
CA ALA A 341 -25.93 0.05 25.93
C ALA A 341 -26.47 -1.19 26.68
N SER A 342 -26.10 -2.41 26.25
CA SER A 342 -26.46 -3.64 26.97
C SER A 342 -25.88 -3.69 28.39
N LEU A 343 -24.64 -3.19 28.57
CA LEU A 343 -23.99 -3.13 29.87
C LEU A 343 -24.63 -2.07 30.78
N VAL A 344 -24.98 -0.92 30.21
CA VAL A 344 -25.69 0.15 30.92
C VAL A 344 -27.08 -0.31 31.36
N GLU A 345 -27.82 -1.01 30.49
CA GLU A 345 -29.12 -1.60 30.81
C GLU A 345 -29.00 -2.53 32.03
N TYR A 346 -28.02 -3.42 32.02
CA TYR A 346 -27.80 -4.32 33.15
C TYR A 346 -27.48 -3.57 34.44
N ALA A 347 -26.65 -2.53 34.38
CA ALA A 347 -26.33 -1.70 35.55
C ALA A 347 -27.59 -1.03 36.11
N VAL A 348 -28.47 -0.51 35.25
CA VAL A 348 -29.75 0.07 35.65
C VAL A 348 -30.66 -0.98 36.29
N VAL A 349 -30.81 -2.16 35.69
CA VAL A 349 -31.62 -3.26 36.25
C VAL A 349 -31.10 -3.68 37.63
N GLN A 350 -29.78 -3.79 37.79
CA GLN A 350 -29.16 -4.16 39.06
C GLN A 350 -29.39 -3.11 40.15
N VAL A 351 -29.33 -1.82 39.82
CA VAL A 351 -29.64 -0.73 40.76
C VAL A 351 -31.11 -0.77 41.15
N MET A 352 -32.02 -1.01 40.20
CA MET A 352 -33.46 -1.09 40.47
C MET A 352 -33.83 -2.30 41.33
N LEU A 353 -33.17 -3.45 41.13
CA LEU A 353 -33.34 -4.64 41.96
C LEU A 353 -32.82 -4.45 43.37
N ASN A 354 -31.66 -3.82 43.52
CA ASN A 354 -31.06 -3.54 44.82
C ASN A 354 -31.65 -2.30 45.52
N SER A 355 -32.74 -1.73 45.00
CA SER A 355 -33.38 -0.57 45.63
C SER A 355 -33.96 -0.97 47.00
N PRO A 356 -33.68 -0.20 48.08
CA PRO A 356 -34.01 -0.59 49.45
C PRO A 356 -35.52 -0.80 49.65
N LYS A 357 -36.36 -0.02 48.96
CA LYS A 357 -37.83 -0.17 48.99
C LYS A 357 -38.28 -1.56 48.54
N ARG A 358 -37.68 -2.08 47.47
CA ARG A 358 -38.05 -3.38 46.90
C ARG A 358 -37.54 -4.53 47.77
N ILE A 359 -36.35 -4.37 48.36
CA ILE A 359 -35.80 -5.31 49.35
C ILE A 359 -36.67 -5.35 50.61
N GLU A 360 -37.17 -4.21 51.09
CA GLU A 360 -38.09 -4.11 52.23
C GLU A 360 -39.44 -4.77 51.92
N ASP A 361 -40.02 -4.52 50.73
CA ASP A 361 -41.26 -5.16 50.28
C ASP A 361 -41.12 -6.68 50.15
N GLU A 362 -39.98 -7.16 49.66
CA GLU A 362 -39.71 -8.59 49.52
C GLU A 362 -39.50 -9.26 50.88
N LYS A 363 -38.76 -8.61 51.81
CA LYS A 363 -38.65 -9.05 53.20
C LYS A 363 -40.01 -9.08 53.90
N ALA A 364 -40.88 -8.09 53.66
CA ALA A 364 -42.23 -8.05 54.21
C ALA A 364 -43.12 -9.19 53.67
N LYS A 365 -43.03 -9.48 52.36
CA LYS A 365 -43.74 -10.62 51.74
C LYS A 365 -43.25 -11.96 52.28
N ILE A 366 -41.94 -12.17 52.43
CA ILE A 366 -41.37 -13.39 53.03
C ILE A 366 -41.83 -13.54 54.47
N ALA A 367 -41.76 -12.48 55.29
CA ALA A 367 -42.25 -12.50 56.67
C ALA A 367 -43.77 -12.79 56.76
N SER A 368 -44.58 -12.32 55.81
CA SER A 368 -46.01 -12.64 55.75
C SER A 368 -46.29 -14.10 55.36
N ARG A 369 -45.49 -14.68 54.45
CA ARG A 369 -45.58 -16.10 54.06
C ARG A 369 -45.12 -17.03 55.17
N GLU A 370 -44.08 -16.67 55.91
CA GLU A 370 -43.61 -17.44 57.08
C GLU A 370 -44.66 -17.43 58.20
N LYS A 371 -45.34 -16.30 58.42
CA LYS A 371 -46.48 -16.20 59.34
C LYS A 371 -47.68 -17.05 58.86
N ALA A 372 -47.96 -17.08 57.55
CA ALA A 372 -49.02 -17.91 56.98
C ALA A 372 -48.70 -19.42 56.98
N ALA A 373 -47.42 -19.80 56.94
CA ALA A 373 -46.95 -21.18 56.98
C ALA A 373 -46.79 -21.75 58.41
N GLY A 374 -47.15 -20.99 59.45
CA GLY A 374 -47.25 -21.50 60.82
C GLY A 374 -45.91 -21.85 61.50
N LYS A 375 -44.78 -21.25 61.10
CA LYS A 375 -43.52 -21.37 61.85
C LYS A 375 -43.36 -20.19 62.82
N SER A 376 -43.55 -20.44 64.12
CA SER A 376 -43.26 -19.46 65.18
C SER A 376 -41.76 -19.13 65.26
N PRO A 377 -41.37 -17.88 65.56
CA PRO A 377 -39.97 -17.51 65.75
C PRO A 377 -39.48 -17.99 67.13
N ALA A 378 -38.37 -18.72 67.18
CA ALA A 378 -37.67 -19.02 68.42
C ALA A 378 -36.98 -17.75 68.95
N PRO A 379 -37.11 -17.40 70.24
CA PRO A 379 -36.50 -16.19 70.78
C PRO A 379 -34.99 -16.38 70.99
N ARG A 380 -34.21 -15.35 70.62
CA ARG A 380 -32.80 -15.19 71.02
C ARG A 380 -32.75 -14.89 72.52
N ASN A 381 -32.15 -15.78 73.31
CA ASN A 381 -31.69 -15.46 74.65
C ASN A 381 -30.27 -14.90 74.60
N ASN A 382 -30.11 -13.66 75.05
CA ASN A 382 -28.84 -13.10 75.44
C ASN A 382 -28.48 -13.63 76.84
N THR A 383 -27.28 -14.17 77.00
CA THR A 383 -26.62 -14.23 78.31
C THR A 383 -25.19 -13.72 78.17
N VAL A 384 -24.96 -12.62 78.86
CA VAL A 384 -23.67 -12.02 79.22
C VAL A 384 -23.05 -12.82 80.36
N ASN A 385 -21.73 -13.03 80.30
CA ASN A 385 -20.73 -13.30 81.35
C ASN A 385 -19.65 -14.18 80.70
N GLY A 386 -18.35 -13.94 80.74
CA GLY A 386 -17.49 -13.09 81.55
C GLY A 386 -16.13 -13.80 81.65
N THR A 387 -15.05 -13.01 81.60
CA THR A 387 -13.67 -13.33 82.04
C THR A 387 -12.82 -14.36 81.26
N GLY A 388 -11.90 -13.84 80.42
CA GLY A 388 -10.46 -13.76 80.75
C GLY A 388 -9.55 -14.97 80.51
N GLY A 389 -8.52 -14.78 79.66
CA GLY A 389 -7.16 -15.28 79.94
C GLY A 389 -6.47 -16.17 78.89
N ASN A 390 -5.55 -15.54 78.14
CA ASN A 390 -4.29 -16.05 77.57
C ASN A 390 -4.25 -17.26 76.60
N ALA A 391 -3.83 -17.01 75.34
CA ALA A 391 -2.51 -17.40 74.81
C ALA A 391 -2.40 -17.10 73.29
N ALA A 392 -1.23 -16.60 72.88
CA ALA A 392 -0.88 -16.18 71.52
C ALA A 392 -0.35 -17.36 70.65
N PRO A 393 0.15 -17.15 69.41
CA PRO A 393 -0.22 -17.93 68.22
C PRO A 393 0.78 -19.05 67.86
N ARG A 394 0.35 -20.05 67.06
CA ARG A 394 1.27 -21.01 66.42
C ARG A 394 1.31 -20.84 64.91
N GLN A 395 2.54 -20.62 64.46
CA GLN A 395 3.05 -20.51 63.11
C GLN A 395 2.92 -21.83 62.33
N HIS A 396 2.78 -21.70 61.00
CA HIS A 396 3.06 -22.74 60.01
C HIS A 396 4.54 -23.12 59.98
N PRO A 397 4.90 -24.42 59.85
CA PRO A 397 6.23 -24.81 59.43
C PRO A 397 6.28 -25.08 57.92
N THR A 398 7.16 -24.36 57.24
CA THR A 398 7.89 -24.82 56.05
C THR A 398 8.76 -26.03 56.39
N ARG A 399 8.91 -26.99 55.48
CA ARG A 399 10.18 -27.71 55.34
C ARG A 399 10.39 -28.33 53.95
N CYS A 400 11.58 -27.97 53.43
CA CYS A 400 12.51 -28.68 52.56
C CYS A 400 12.06 -29.21 51.21
#